data_AF-A0A8T4Z7H2-F1
#
_entry.id   AF-A0A8T4Z7H2-F1
#
_cell.length_a   1.000
_cell.length_b   1.000
_cell.length_c   1.000
_cell.angle_alpha   90.00
_cell.angle_beta   90.00
_cell.angle_gamma   90.00
#
_symmetry.space_group_name_H-M   'P 1'
#
loop_
_entity.id
_entity.type
_entity.pdbx_description
1 polymer ?
#
loop_
_entity_poly.entity_id
_entity_poly.type
_entity_poly.pdbx_seq_one_letter_code
_entity_poly.pdbx_strand_id
1 'polypeptide(L)' 'MNWGRGFSIPEISDVGLSTSMARELGIMVDHRRKTKHYENVEQLKDLLECEKAKKDYERNLR' A
#
# COMPACT_ATOMS: atom_id res chain seq x y z
N MET A 1 3.38 15.26 11.25
CA MET A 1 2.70 14.18 10.51
C MET A 1 1.91 14.85 9.38
N ASN A 2 2.50 15.04 8.20
CA ASN A 2 1.73 15.52 7.06
C ASN A 2 1.02 14.32 6.45
N TRP A 3 -0.23 14.09 6.87
CA TRP A 3 -1.10 13.09 6.28
C TRP A 3 -1.38 13.56 4.85
N GLY A 4 -0.50 13.19 3.93
CA GLY A 4 -0.68 13.43 2.51
C GLY A 4 -1.97 12.80 2.03
N ARG A 5 -2.49 13.25 0.89
CA ARG A 5 -3.75 12.74 0.30
C ARG A 5 -3.72 11.26 -0.12
N GLY A 6 -2.64 10.53 0.13
CA GLY A 6 -2.42 9.15 -0.31
C GLY A 6 -0.95 8.78 -0.45
N PHE A 7 -0.65 7.63 -1.02
CA PHE A 7 0.69 7.21 -1.42
C PHE A 7 1.00 7.70 -2.83
N SER A 8 2.24 8.09 -3.08
CA SER A 8 2.72 8.46 -4.42
C SER A 8 2.83 7.22 -5.32
N ILE A 9 2.80 7.46 -6.64
CA ILE A 9 3.03 6.41 -7.64
C ILE A 9 4.34 5.63 -7.38
N PRO A 10 5.51 6.28 -7.13
CA PRO A 10 6.73 5.55 -6.85
C PRO A 10 6.67 4.73 -5.55
N GLU A 11 5.97 5.18 -4.50
CA GLU A 11 5.78 4.40 -3.27
C GLU A 11 4.96 3.13 -3.53
N ILE A 12 3.86 3.23 -4.28
CA ILE A 12 3.02 2.10 -4.69
C ILE A 12 3.83 1.10 -5.56
N SER A 13 4.64 1.62 -6.47
CA SER A 13 5.47 0.78 -7.35
C SER A 13 6.60 0.07 -6.60
N ASP A 14 7.17 0.68 -5.55
CA ASP A 14 8.27 0.11 -4.74
C ASP A 14 7.83 -1.14 -3.96
N VAL A 15 6.53 -1.22 -3.62
CA VAL A 15 5.93 -2.41 -2.98
C VAL A 15 5.38 -3.43 -3.98
N GLY A 16 5.61 -3.22 -5.28
CA GLY A 16 5.16 -4.12 -6.35
C GLY A 16 3.65 -4.07 -6.62
N LEU A 17 2.97 -3.01 -6.20
CA LEU A 17 1.55 -2.80 -6.52
C LEU A 17 1.41 -1.92 -7.76
N SER A 18 0.30 -2.13 -8.49
CA SER A 18 -0.16 -1.18 -9.49
C SER A 18 -1.11 -0.15 -8.85
N THR A 19 -1.24 1.03 -9.44
CA THR A 19 -2.19 2.05 -8.95
C THR A 19 -3.64 1.56 -8.99
N SER A 20 -3.98 0.68 -9.94
CA SER A 20 -5.29 0.05 -10.02
C SER A 20 -5.53 -0.90 -8.85
N MET A 21 -4.56 -1.77 -8.56
CA MET A 21 -4.67 -2.72 -7.47
C MET A 21 -4.65 -2.02 -6.10
N ALA A 22 -3.87 -0.95 -5.97
CA ALA A 22 -3.91 -0.09 -4.78
C ALA A 22 -5.31 0.48 -4.54
N ARG A 23 -6.01 0.94 -5.60
CA ARG A 23 -7.39 1.43 -5.49
C ARG A 23 -8.38 0.32 -5.10
N GLU A 24 -8.21 -0.89 -5.62
CA GLU A 24 -9.03 -2.05 -5.23
C GLU A 24 -8.84 -2.42 -3.76
N LEU A 25 -7.62 -2.26 -3.23
CA LEU A 25 -7.30 -2.42 -1.81
C LEU A 25 -7.74 -1.23 -0.94
N GLY A 26 -8.36 -0.20 -1.51
CA GLY A 26 -8.79 1.00 -0.79
C GLY A 26 -7.64 1.97 -0.44
N ILE A 27 -6.46 1.78 -1.02
CA ILE A 27 -5.28 2.64 -0.81
C ILE A 27 -5.41 3.87 -1.70
N MET A 28 -5.41 5.07 -1.10
CA MET A 28 -5.44 6.32 -1.84
C MET A 28 -4.11 6.57 -2.55
N VAL A 29 -4.16 6.94 -3.84
CA VAL A 29 -2.97 7.24 -4.64
C VAL A 29 -2.93 8.73 -5.01
N ASP A 30 -1.82 9.39 -4.68
CA ASP A 30 -1.54 10.78 -5.03
C ASP A 30 -0.67 10.86 -6.29
N HIS A 31 -1.35 10.93 -7.44
CA HIS A 31 -0.70 10.99 -8.76
C HIS A 31 0.15 12.24 -8.99
N ARG A 32 -0.02 13.31 -8.17
CA ARG A 32 0.72 14.56 -8.35
C ARG A 32 2.07 14.56 -7.65
N ARG A 33 2.27 13.66 -6.67
CA ARG A 33 3.52 13.56 -5.92
C ARG A 33 4.51 12.68 -6.68
N LYS A 34 5.68 13.26 -6.96
CA LYS A 34 6.79 12.57 -7.64
C LYS A 34 7.87 12.08 -6.67
N THR A 35 7.83 12.55 -5.43
CA THR A 35 8.77 12.14 -4.37
C THR A 35 8.27 10.88 -3.67
N LYS A 36 9.21 10.02 -3.29
CA LYS A 36 8.96 8.86 -2.42
C LYS A 36 9.56 9.11 -1.05
N HIS A 37 8.89 8.65 -0.02
CA HIS A 37 9.42 8.62 1.35
C HIS A 37 9.55 7.17 1.80
N TYR A 38 10.75 6.81 2.27
CA TYR A 38 11.04 5.43 2.68
C TYR A 38 10.13 4.96 3.83
N GLU A 39 9.86 5.82 4.80
CA GLU A 39 8.94 5.55 5.92
C GLU A 39 7.51 5.21 5.44
N ASN A 40 7.06 5.79 4.34
CA ASN A 40 5.75 5.47 3.76
C ASN A 40 5.78 4.12 3.04
N VAL A 41 6.89 3.79 2.38
CA VAL A 41 7.06 2.49 1.70
C VAL A 41 7.05 1.37 2.74
N GLU A 42 7.74 1.53 3.87
CA GLU A 42 7.74 0.53 4.95
C GLU A 42 6.34 0.33 5.54
N GLN A 43 5.63 1.42 5.88
CA GLN A 43 4.24 1.32 6.35
C GLN A 43 3.34 0.60 5.33
N LEU A 44 3.54 0.86 4.04
CA LEU A 44 2.76 0.20 2.99
C LEU A 44 3.08 -1.30 2.88
N LYS A 45 4.34 -1.70 3.09
CA LYS A 45 4.72 -3.12 3.15
C LYS A 45 4.08 -3.83 4.35
N ASP A 46 4.15 -3.22 5.53
CA ASP A 46 3.58 -3.78 6.75
C ASP A 46 2.07 -3.99 6.62
N LEU A 47 1.35 -3.01 6.06
CA LEU A 47 -0.08 -3.13 5.77
C LEU A 47 -0.38 -4.32 4.86
N LEU A 48 0.41 -4.51 3.80
CA LEU A 48 0.22 -5.62 2.85
C LEU A 48 0.55 -6.98 3.47
N GLU A 49 1.53 -7.04 4.35
CA GLU A 49 1.87 -8.25 5.08
C GLU A 49 0.74 -8.65 6.04
N CYS A 50 0.19 -7.70 6.79
CA CYS A 50 -0.98 -7.94 7.62
C CYS A 50 -2.19 -8.42 6.81
N GLU A 51 -2.45 -7.85 5.64
CA GLU A 51 -3.54 -8.29 4.76
C GLU A 51 -3.35 -9.72 4.22
N LYS A 52 -2.11 -10.10 3.88
CA LYS A 52 -1.79 -11.48 3.49
C LYS A 52 -2.02 -12.44 4.66
N ALA A 53 -1.51 -12.10 5.84
CA ALA A 53 -1.66 -12.93 7.04
C ALA A 53 -3.13 -13.17 7.39
N LYS A 54 -3.99 -12.14 7.25
CA LYS A 54 -5.45 -12.29 7.44
C LYS A 54 -6.06 -13.25 6.42
N LYS A 55 -5.75 -13.08 5.13
CA LYS A 55 -6.27 -13.97 4.08
C LYS A 55 -5.82 -15.41 4.28
N ASP A 56 -4.58 -15.62 4.69
CA ASP A 56 -4.06 -16.95 4.98
C ASP A 56 -4.76 -17.56 6.20
N TYR A 57 -5.02 -16.79 7.26
CA TYR A 57 -5.80 -17.25 8.40
C TYR A 57 -7.22 -17.66 8.02
N GLU A 58 -7.94 -16.81 7.26
CA GLU A 58 -9.28 -17.11 6.76
C GLU A 58 -9.31 -18.34 5.86
N ARG A 59 -8.27 -18.54 5.04
CA ARG A 59 -8.14 -19.72 4.18
C ARG A 59 -7.92 -21.01 4.97
N ASN A 60 -7.14 -20.97 6.05
CA ASN A 60 -6.86 -22.14 6.90
C ASN A 60 -8.04 -22.49 7.83
N LEU A 61 -9.01 -21.58 8.02
CA LEU A 61 -10.20 -21.80 8.84
C LEU A 61 -11.34 -22.53 8.09
N ARG A 62 -11.19 -22.76 6.79
CA ARG A 62 -12.16 -23.41 5.90
C ARG A 62 -11.81 -24.87 5.65
#